data_AF-A0A0F9TEI2-F1
#
_entry.id   AF-A0A0F9TEI2-F1
#
_cell.length_a   1.000
_cell.length_b   1.000
_cell.length_c   1.000
_cell.angle_alpha   90.00
_cell.angle_beta   90.00
_cell.angle_gamma   90.00
#
_symmetry.space_group_name_H-M   'P 1'
#
loop_
_entity.id
_entity.type
_entity.pdbx_description
1 polymer ?
#
loop_
_entity_poly.entity_id
_entity_poly.type
_entity_poly.pdbx_seq_one_letter_code
_entity_poly.pdbx_strand_id
1 'polypeptide(L)' 'MSTLYVDRSKDEEIIDIVRSVMDNGTGKAETAYEHILIKLMQLRGTPMTSFKYDQEAVDRHYRNWKSDK' A
#
# COMPACT_ATOMS: atom_id res chain seq x y z
N MET A 1 -27.20 5.19 3.03
CA MET A 1 -25.83 4.70 2.73
C MET A 1 -24.92 5.90 2.75
N SER A 2 -24.03 6.00 3.74
CA SER A 2 -23.08 7.11 3.81
C SER A 2 -21.92 6.81 2.87
N THR A 3 -21.83 7.53 1.75
CA THR A 3 -20.65 7.51 0.89
C THR A 3 -19.53 8.24 1.64
N LEU A 4 -18.72 7.49 2.38
CA LEU A 4 -17.51 8.03 3.01
C LEU A 4 -16.59 8.56 1.91
N TYR A 5 -16.59 9.89 1.76
CA TYR A 5 -15.72 10.61 0.85
C TYR A 5 -14.28 10.42 1.32
N VAL A 6 -13.53 9.59 0.62
CA VAL A 6 -12.10 9.41 0.89
C VAL A 6 -11.35 10.48 0.12
N ASP A 7 -10.93 11.51 0.84
CA ASP A 7 -10.08 12.57 0.31
C ASP A 7 -8.67 12.02 0.04
N ARG A 8 -8.30 11.97 -1.25
CA ARG A 8 -7.02 11.46 -1.77
C ARG A 8 -6.01 12.56 -2.05
N SER A 9 -6.28 13.80 -1.63
CA SER A 9 -5.45 14.97 -1.90
C SER A 9 -4.00 14.84 -1.41
N LYS A 10 -3.76 13.93 -0.45
CA LYS A 10 -2.43 13.68 0.14
C LYS A 10 -1.86 12.29 -0.13
N ASP A 11 -2.50 11.47 -0.97
CA ASP A 11 -2.04 10.11 -1.26
C ASP A 11 -0.60 10.09 -1.81
N GLU A 12 -0.24 11.07 -2.65
CA GLU A 12 1.09 11.14 -3.26
C GLU A 12 2.19 11.41 -2.22
N GLU A 13 1.94 12.33 -1.29
CA GLU A 13 2.87 12.67 -0.20
C GLU A 13 3.09 11.48 0.74
N ILE A 14 2.02 10.75 1.07
CA ILE A 14 2.09 9.54 1.90
C ILE A 14 2.86 8.42 1.19
N ILE A 15 2.62 8.22 -0.11
CA ILE A 15 3.31 7.21 -0.91
C ILE A 15 4.81 7.53 -1.05
N ASP A 16 5.18 8.80 -1.25
CA ASP A 16 6.58 9.21 -1.33
C ASP A 16 7.33 9.03 0.00
N ILE A 17 6.68 9.33 1.12
CA ILE A 17 7.23 9.06 2.46
C ILE A 17 7.43 7.56 2.65
N VAL A 18 6.43 6.74 2.29
CA VAL A 18 6.53 5.28 2.46
C VAL A 18 7.57 4.69 1.52
N ARG A 19 7.67 5.16 0.29
CA ARG A 19 8.75 4.78 -0.62
C ARG A 19 10.12 5.12 -0.04
N SER A 20 10.29 6.32 0.54
CA SER A 20 11.53 6.70 1.21
C SER A 20 11.87 5.78 2.38
N VAL A 21 10.86 5.31 3.13
CA VAL A 21 11.05 4.34 4.23
C VAL A 21 11.36 2.93 3.72
N MET A 22 10.68 2.48 2.65
CA MET A 22 10.86 1.16 2.05
C MET A 22 12.14 1.04 1.22
N ASP A 23 12.60 2.10 0.56
CA ASP A 23 13.85 2.13 -0.19
C ASP A 23 15.07 2.21 0.75
N ASN A 24 14.92 2.82 1.93
CA ASN A 24 15.99 2.90 2.95
C ASN A 24 16.12 1.64 3.82
N GLY A 25 15.08 0.82 3.90
CA GLY A 25 15.09 -0.44 4.66
C GLY A 25 15.09 -1.65 3.74
N THR A 26 16.04 -2.57 3.91
CA THR A 26 15.94 -3.95 3.37
C THR A 26 14.84 -4.73 4.11
N GLY A 27 13.60 -4.24 4.03
CA GLY A 27 12.47 -4.68 4.81
C GLY A 27 11.60 -5.72 4.11
N LYS A 28 10.75 -6.36 4.92
CA LYS A 28 9.64 -7.19 4.47
C LYS A 28 8.34 -6.54 4.94
N ALA A 29 7.25 -6.65 4.16
CA ALA A 29 5.94 -6.27 4.66
C ALA A 29 5.49 -7.27 5.73
N GLU A 30 5.12 -6.77 6.90
CA GLU A 30 4.66 -7.58 8.03
C GLU A 30 3.23 -7.20 8.46
N THR A 31 2.81 -5.97 8.18
CA THR A 31 1.53 -5.42 8.64
C THR A 31 0.51 -5.29 7.51
N ALA A 32 -0.79 -5.32 7.84
CA ALA A 32 -1.86 -5.18 6.86
C ALA A 32 -1.76 -3.88 6.04
N TYR A 33 -1.32 -2.78 6.65
CA TYR A 33 -1.20 -1.48 5.98
C TYR A 33 -0.03 -1.43 4.99
N GLU A 34 1.10 -2.05 5.30
CA GLU A 34 2.22 -2.18 4.35
C GLU A 34 1.79 -2.98 3.12
N HIS A 35 1.05 -4.08 3.34
CA HIS A 35 0.48 -4.88 2.26
C HIS A 35 -0.51 -4.08 1.39
N ILE A 36 -1.34 -3.21 1.97
CA ILE A 36 -2.24 -2.30 1.23
C ILE A 36 -1.44 -1.28 0.41
N LEU A 37 -0.42 -0.67 1.02
CA LEU A 37 0.45 0.32 0.36
C LEU A 37 1.18 -0.27 -0.84
N ILE A 38 1.71 -1.49 -0.70
CA ILE A 38 2.32 -2.24 -1.81
C ILE A 38 1.33 -2.41 -2.96
N LYS A 39 0.07 -2.76 -2.67
CA LYS A 39 -0.95 -2.89 -3.73
C LYS A 39 -1.23 -1.56 -4.43
N LEU A 40 -1.24 -0.44 -3.69
CA LEU A 40 -1.42 0.89 -4.26
C LEU A 40 -0.25 1.28 -5.17
N MET A 41 0.99 0.96 -4.77
CA MET A 41 2.18 1.18 -5.59
C MET A 41 2.14 0.34 -6.88
N GLN A 42 1.74 -0.94 -6.79
CA GLN A 42 1.56 -1.82 -7.96
C GLN A 42 0.51 -1.27 -8.93
N LEU A 43 -0.63 -0.77 -8.44
CA LEU A 43 -1.69 -0.20 -9.28
C LEU A 43 -1.25 1.05 -10.04
N ARG A 44 -0.23 1.76 -9.55
CA ARG A 44 0.37 2.92 -10.22
C ARG A 44 1.54 2.55 -11.14
N GLY A 45 1.94 1.29 -11.19
CA GLY A 45 3.11 0.86 -11.98
C GLY A 45 4.44 1.23 -11.34
N THR A 46 4.48 1.51 -10.04
CA THR A 46 5.73 1.84 -9.34
C THR A 46 6.54 0.56 -9.07
N PRO A 47 7.77 0.44 -9.59
CA PRO A 47 8.61 -0.74 -9.38
C PRO A 47 9.15 -0.78 -7.94
N MET A 48 9.07 -1.95 -7.30
CA MET A 48 9.73 -2.25 -6.02
C MET A 48 10.86 -3.24 -6.28
N THR A 49 12.11 -2.86 -6.04
CA THR A 49 13.29 -3.65 -6.46
C THR A 49 13.93 -4.44 -5.32
N SER A 50 13.86 -3.95 -4.09
CA SER A 50 14.57 -4.50 -2.93
C SER A 50 13.66 -5.04 -1.81
N PHE A 51 12.38 -4.67 -1.84
CA PHE A 51 11.45 -4.95 -0.76
C PHE A 51 10.77 -6.32 -0.90
N LYS A 52 10.78 -7.12 0.17
CA LYS A 52 10.17 -8.47 0.16
C LYS A 52 8.71 -8.40 0.60
N TYR A 53 7.81 -9.07 -0.11
CA TYR A 53 6.41 -9.15 0.28
C TYR A 53 5.76 -10.42 -0.24
N ASP A 54 4.68 -10.83 0.41
CA ASP A 54 3.83 -11.94 -0.03
C ASP A 54 2.65 -11.37 -0.83
N GLN A 55 2.58 -11.72 -2.12
CA GLN A 55 1.54 -11.22 -3.01
C GLN A 55 0.13 -11.65 -2.59
N GLU A 56 -0.04 -12.84 -1.99
CA GLU A 56 -1.35 -13.29 -1.55
C GLU A 56 -1.85 -12.47 -0.34
N ALA A 57 -0.94 -12.13 0.57
CA ALA A 57 -1.24 -11.24 1.69
C ALA A 57 -1.55 -9.81 1.20
N VAL A 58 -0.79 -9.29 0.24
CA VAL A 58 -1.05 -8.00 -0.43
C VAL A 58 -2.48 -7.95 -0.96
N ASP A 59 -2.87 -8.96 -1.75
CA ASP A 59 -4.18 -9.01 -2.39
C ASP A 59 -5.32 -9.22 -1.39
N ARG A 60 -5.10 -10.02 -0.34
CA ARG A 60 -6.08 -10.25 0.72
C ARG A 60 -6.33 -9.00 1.54
N HIS A 61 -5.28 -8.35 2.03
CA HIS A 61 -5.42 -7.13 2.85
C HIS A 61 -6.03 -5.98 2.05
N TYR A 62 -5.65 -5.83 0.77
CA TYR A 62 -6.26 -4.84 -0.10
C TYR A 62 -7.76 -5.11 -0.36
N ARG A 63 -8.15 -6.37 -0.61
CA ARG A 63 -9.56 -6.72 -0.78
C ARG A 63 -10.37 -6.43 0.48
N ASN A 64 -9.89 -6.83 1.66
CA ASN A 64 -10.59 -6.58 2.92
C ASN A 64 -10.77 -5.07 3.16
N TRP A 65 -9.72 -4.28 2.95
CA TRP A 65 -9.77 -2.82 3.07
C TRP A 65 -10.75 -2.16 2.09
N LYS A 66 -10.90 -2.73 0.88
CA LYS A 66 -11.88 -2.25 -0.11
C LYS A 66 -13.32 -2.66 0.23
N SER A 67 -13.50 -3.81 0.89
CA SER A 67 -14.82 -4.38 1.25
C SER A 67 -15.37 -3.84 2.56
N ASP A 68 -14.53 -3.30 3.45
CA ASP A 68 -14.96 -2.51 4.62
C ASP A 68 -15.54 -1.11 4.23
N LYS A 69 -15.96 -0.95 2.96
CA LYS A 69 -16.57 0.28 2.41
C LYS A 69 -17.99 0.07 1.93
#